data_AF-A0A3D2BQQ8-F1
#
_entry.id   AF-A0A3D2BQQ8-F1
#
_cell.length_a   1.000
_cell.length_b   1.000
_cell.length_c   1.000
_cell.angle_alpha   90.00
_cell.angle_beta   90.00
_cell.angle_gamma   90.00
#
_symmetry.space_group_name_H-M   'P 1'
#
loop_
_entity.id
_entity.type
_entity.pdbx_description
1 polymer ?
#
loop_
_entity_poly.entity_id
_entity_poly.type
_entity_poly.pdbx_seq_one_letter_code
_entity_poly.pdbx_strand_id
1 'polypeptide(L)' 'AYTTRVGSGPFPTEQQNDIGNLLGERGHEFGTVTGRQRRCGWFDSVLVRQSATIGGIDGIALTKL' A
#
# COMPACT_ATOMS: atom_id res chain seq x y z
N ALA A 1 -4.99 2.25 -7.67
CA ALA A 1 -5.00 2.25 -6.18
C ALA A 1 -4.48 0.93 -5.62
N TYR A 2 -3.60 0.96 -4.61
CA TYR A 2 -2.82 -0.20 -4.13
C TYR A 2 -2.36 0.00 -2.66
N THR A 3 -1.70 -0.99 -2.06
CA THR A 3 -1.22 -0.93 -0.66
C THR A 3 0.31 -0.81 -0.61
N THR A 4 0.83 -0.09 0.38
CA THR A 4 2.28 0.06 0.60
C THR A 4 2.69 -0.14 2.06
N ARG A 5 3.93 -0.56 2.29
CA ARG A 5 4.53 -0.62 3.63
C ARG A 5 5.98 -0.13 3.62
N VAL A 6 6.35 0.61 4.67
CA VAL A 6 7.74 0.88 5.05
C VAL A 6 8.12 -0.07 6.18
N GLY A 7 9.27 -0.74 6.07
CA GLY A 7 9.78 -1.63 7.12
C GLY A 7 9.41 -3.09 6.95
N SER A 8 9.76 -3.88 7.97
CA SER A 8 9.59 -5.33 8.01
C SER A 8 8.17 -5.76 8.42
N GLY A 9 7.94 -7.07 8.49
CA GLY A 9 6.67 -7.66 8.93
C GLY A 9 5.76 -8.13 7.78
N PRO A 10 4.69 -8.89 8.10
CA PRO A 10 3.88 -9.60 7.10
C PRO A 10 3.10 -8.65 6.20
N PHE A 11 3.19 -8.84 4.89
CA PHE A 11 2.44 -8.05 3.92
C PHE A 11 1.77 -9.02 2.92
N PRO A 12 0.53 -9.47 3.21
CA PRO A 12 -0.11 -10.58 2.48
C PRO A 12 -0.24 -10.35 0.97
N THR A 13 -0.46 -9.10 0.55
CA THR A 13 -0.66 -8.73 -0.86
C THR A 13 0.60 -8.19 -1.54
N GLU A 14 1.77 -8.26 -0.87
CA GLU A 14 3.04 -7.78 -1.42
C GLU A 14 3.33 -8.41 -2.79
N GLN A 15 3.77 -7.58 -3.73
CA GLN A 15 4.19 -8.01 -5.06
C GLN A 15 5.72 -7.94 -5.14
N GLN A 16 6.37 -9.10 -5.10
CA GLN A 16 7.83 -9.23 -5.31
C GLN A 16 8.10 -9.61 -6.78
N ASN A 17 7.55 -8.81 -7.70
CA ASN A 17 7.62 -9.00 -9.14
C ASN A 17 7.55 -7.65 -9.85
N ASP A 18 7.55 -7.66 -11.19
CA ASP A 18 7.55 -6.45 -12.01
C ASP A 18 6.33 -5.54 -11.78
N ILE A 19 5.19 -6.11 -11.38
CA ILE A 19 4.01 -5.31 -11.03
C ILE A 19 4.28 -4.50 -9.77
N GLY A 20 4.91 -5.09 -8.76
CA GLY A 20 5.31 -4.38 -7.54
C GLY A 20 6.26 -3.23 -7.84
N ASN A 21 7.22 -3.45 -8.74
CA ASN A 21 8.15 -2.43 -9.20
C ASN A 21 7.43 -1.28 -9.92
N LEU A 22 6.54 -1.62 -10.86
CA LEU A 22 5.74 -0.65 -11.61
C LEU A 22 4.86 0.21 -10.69
N LEU A 23 4.23 -0.40 -9.68
CA LEU A 23 3.43 0.32 -8.68
C LEU A 23 4.30 1.29 -7.87
N GLY A 24 5.50 0.85 -7.47
CA GLY A 24 6.44 1.69 -6.73
C GLY A 24 6.93 2.89 -7.53
N GLU A 25 7.29 2.69 -8.79
CA GLU A 25 7.75 3.75 -9.69
C GLU A 25 6.64 4.75 -10.03
N ARG A 26 5.52 4.27 -10.57
CA ARG A 26 4.40 5.14 -10.98
C ARG A 26 3.79 5.89 -9.78
N GLY A 27 3.78 5.23 -8.63
CA GLY A 27 3.29 5.77 -7.38
C GLY A 27 4.23 6.75 -6.68
N HIS A 28 5.48 6.87 -7.15
CA HIS A 28 6.57 7.54 -6.44
C HIS A 28 6.69 7.07 -4.98
N GLU A 29 6.65 5.76 -4.75
CA GLU A 29 6.67 5.15 -3.42
C GLU A 29 8.09 5.01 -2.87
N PHE A 30 8.73 6.16 -2.68
CA PHE A 30 10.07 6.30 -2.13
C PHE A 30 10.02 7.20 -0.90
N GLY A 31 10.83 6.88 0.10
CA GLY A 31 10.99 7.73 1.28
C GLY A 31 11.47 9.12 0.86
N THR A 32 10.80 10.18 1.30
CA THR A 32 11.12 11.57 0.91
C THR A 32 12.50 12.03 1.35
N VAL A 33 13.01 11.47 2.47
CA VAL A 33 14.32 11.82 3.02
C VAL A 33 15.40 10.84 2.55
N THR A 34 15.16 9.54 2.72
CA THR A 34 16.18 8.50 2.48
C THR A 34 16.19 7.96 1.06
N GLY A 35 15.17 8.26 0.24
CA GLY A 35 14.96 7.64 -1.06
C GLY A 35 14.64 6.14 -0.98
N ARG A 36 14.49 5.57 0.22
CA ARG A 36 14.29 4.12 0.38
C ARG A 36 12.97 3.69 -0.26
N GLN A 37 13.04 2.69 -1.13
CA GLN A 37 11.87 2.10 -1.78
C GLN A 37 10.93 1.49 -0.73
N ARG A 38 9.63 1.74 -0.90
CA ARG A 38 8.58 1.11 -0.11
C ARG A 38 8.18 -0.21 -0.74
N ARG A 39 7.76 -1.16 0.11
CA ARG A 39 7.16 -2.42 -0.34
C ARG A 39 5.78 -2.11 -0.91
N CYS A 40 5.45 -2.62 -2.09
CA CYS A 40 4.19 -2.36 -2.77
C CYS A 40 3.43 -3.68 -2.98
N GLY A 41 2.10 -3.61 -2.94
CA GLY A 41 1.23 -4.77 -3.07
C GLY A 41 -0.17 -4.40 -3.56
N TRP A 42 -0.97 -5.40 -3.89
CA TRP A 42 -2.36 -5.17 -4.30
C TRP A 42 -3.17 -4.50 -3.19
N PHE A 43 -4.26 -3.84 -3.59
CA PHE A 43 -5.26 -3.34 -2.66
C PHE A 43 -5.82 -4.47 -1.80
N ASP A 44 -5.67 -4.36 -0.49
CA ASP A 44 -6.17 -5.32 0.48
C ASP A 44 -7.50 -4.85 1.08
N SER A 45 -8.61 -5.38 0.56
CA SER A 45 -9.96 -5.05 1.04
C SER A 45 -10.27 -5.64 2.42
N VAL A 46 -9.60 -6.71 2.84
CA VAL A 46 -9.77 -7.30 4.17
C VAL A 46 -9.19 -6.36 5.22
N LEU A 47 -7.98 -5.85 4.96
CA LEU A 47 -7.35 -4.82 5.79
C LEU A 47 -8.23 -3.56 5.86
N VAL A 48 -8.71 -3.05 4.72
CA VAL A 48 -9.56 -1.84 4.69
C VAL A 48 -10.87 -2.06 5.46
N ARG A 49 -11.55 -3.21 5.29
CA ARG A 49 -12.76 -3.54 6.04
C ARG A 49 -12.50 -3.54 7.54
N GLN A 50 -11.41 -4.18 7.98
CA GLN A 50 -11.05 -4.22 9.39
C GLN A 50 -10.76 -2.83 9.95
N SER A 51 -10.01 -2.00 9.21
CA SER A 51 -9.75 -0.61 9.58
C SER A 51 -11.04 0.22 9.67
N ALA A 52 -11.98 0.03 8.75
CA ALA A 52 -13.26 0.72 8.76
C ALA A 52 -14.13 0.30 9.97
N THR A 53 -14.19 -0.99 10.28
CA THR A 53 -14.92 -1.50 11.46
C THR A 53 -14.33 -0.97 12.77
N ILE A 54 -13.00 -1.01 12.92
CA ILE A 54 -12.34 -0.55 14.16
C ILE A 54 -12.39 0.97 14.29
N GLY A 55 -12.27 1.69 13.17
CA GLY A 55 -12.23 3.15 13.14
C GLY A 55 -13.60 3.83 13.08
N GLY A 56 -14.71 3.08 12.91
CA GLY A 56 -16.04 3.66 12.70
C GLY A 56 -16.10 4.53 11.44
N ILE A 57 -15.51 4.07 10.34
CA ILE A 57 -15.36 4.86 9.11
C ILE A 57 -16.60 4.70 8.22
N ASP A 58 -17.31 5.79 7.95
CA ASP A 58 -18.51 5.82 7.10
C ASP A 58 -18.24 6.13 5.61
N GLY A 59 -17.02 6.58 5.27
CA GLY A 59 -16.66 6.98 3.91
C GLY A 59 -15.20 6.74 3.58
N ILE A 60 -14.90 6.43 2.32
CA ILE A 60 -13.55 6.10 1.84
C ILE A 60 -13.11 7.08 0.76
N ALA A 61 -11.94 7.70 0.96
CA ALA A 61 -11.24 8.43 -0.10
C ALA A 61 -10.23 7.50 -0.78
N LEU A 62 -10.55 7.04 -2.00
CA LEU A 62 -9.67 6.19 -2.78
C LEU A 62 -8.67 7.04 -3.58
N THR A 63 -7.37 6.90 -3.28
CA THR A 63 -6.31 7.71 -3.88
C THR A 63 -5.43 6.89 -4.84
N LYS A 64 -4.69 7.61 -5.72
CA LYS A 64 -3.76 7.04 -6.70
C LYS A 64 -4.40 5.93 -7.55
N LEU A 65 -5.53 6.23 -8.20
CA LEU A 65 -6.23 5.32 -9.10
C LEU A 65 -5.34 4.89 -10.27
#